data_AF-A0A4D7HFA3-F1
#
_entry.id   AF-A0A4D7HFA3-F1
#
_cell.length_a   1.000
_cell.length_b   1.000
_cell.length_c   1.000
_cell.angle_alpha   90.00
_cell.angle_beta   90.00
_cell.angle_gamma   90.00
#
_symmetry.space_group_name_H-M   'P 1'
#
loop_
_entity.id
_entity.type
_entity.pdbx_description
1 polymer ?
#
loop_
_entity_poly.entity_id
_entity_poly.type
_entity_poly.pdbx_seq_one_letter_code
_entity_poly.pdbx_strand_id
1 'polypeptide(L)'
;MNGPTATNSPEATELDADEWNELFDALAVDRRRTVLLELVERGAPLSVDALAEAVFERHGPGADAPHAESTAGIECLRIELYHVDLPKLAAADLVAFDEETQRASATERTAASAELLDGLR
;
A
#
# COMPACT_ATOMS: atom_id res chain seq x y z
N MET A 1 4.53 32.86 -41.89
CA MET A 1 4.62 31.45 -41.48
C MET A 1 4.63 31.41 -39.96
N ASN A 2 3.45 31.35 -39.34
CA ASN A 2 3.29 31.08 -37.91
C ASN A 2 2.43 29.83 -37.85
N GLY A 3 3.04 28.67 -37.56
CA GLY A 3 2.29 27.47 -37.26
C GLY A 3 1.87 27.52 -35.79
N PRO A 4 0.58 27.49 -35.44
CA PRO A 4 0.14 26.89 -34.19
C PRO A 4 0.34 25.37 -34.35
N THR A 5 0.64 24.56 -33.34
CA THR A 5 -0.14 24.40 -32.13
C THR A 5 0.75 23.60 -31.18
N ALA A 6 1.02 24.14 -29.99
CA ALA A 6 1.38 23.31 -28.86
C ALA A 6 0.16 22.43 -28.58
N THR A 7 0.23 21.14 -28.91
CA THR A 7 -0.68 20.14 -28.35
C THR A 7 -0.25 19.93 -26.90
N ASN A 8 -0.63 20.86 -26.03
CA ASN A 8 -0.71 20.58 -24.60
C ASN A 8 -2.19 20.30 -24.36
N SER A 9 -2.56 19.03 -24.53
CA SER A 9 -3.89 18.54 -24.18
C SER A 9 -3.91 18.38 -22.66
N PRO A 10 -4.75 19.10 -21.92
CA PRO A 10 -5.01 18.76 -20.54
C PRO A 10 -6.01 17.59 -20.52
N GLU A 11 -5.98 16.77 -19.46
CA GLU A 11 -7.14 16.03 -18.96
C GLU A 11 -7.40 14.59 -19.48
N ALA A 12 -6.35 13.77 -19.56
CA ALA A 12 -6.49 12.36 -19.20
C ALA A 12 -5.42 12.08 -18.13
N THR A 13 -5.83 11.51 -16.99
CA THR A 13 -4.94 11.14 -15.88
C THR A 13 -4.04 9.96 -16.29
N GLU A 14 -3.16 10.18 -17.26
CA GLU A 14 -2.04 9.30 -17.53
C GLU A 14 -1.01 9.60 -16.44
N LEU A 15 -0.98 8.77 -15.38
CA LEU A 15 0.14 8.77 -14.45
C LEU A 15 1.43 8.72 -15.28
N ASP A 16 2.42 9.53 -14.93
CA ASP A 16 3.69 9.51 -15.66
C ASP A 16 4.44 8.17 -15.43
N ALA A 17 5.47 7.91 -16.22
CA ALA A 17 6.19 6.63 -16.16
C ALA A 17 6.83 6.37 -14.79
N ASP A 18 7.18 7.43 -14.06
CA ASP A 18 7.80 7.33 -12.74
C ASP A 18 6.74 6.99 -11.69
N GLU A 19 5.56 7.63 -11.74
CA GLU A 19 4.41 7.30 -10.89
C GLU A 19 3.93 5.85 -11.09
N TRP A 20 3.91 5.36 -12.33
CA TRP A 20 3.61 3.95 -12.61
C TRP A 20 4.66 3.01 -12.01
N ASN A 21 5.94 3.35 -12.12
CA ASN A 21 7.00 2.53 -11.57
C ASN A 21 6.91 2.46 -10.04
N GLU A 22 6.65 3.59 -9.37
CA GLU A 22 6.46 3.64 -7.92
C GLU A 22 5.24 2.81 -7.47
N LEU A 23 4.13 2.89 -8.21
CA LEU A 23 2.95 2.06 -7.96
C LEU A 23 3.28 0.58 -8.11
N PHE A 24 3.89 0.17 -9.23
CA PHE A 24 4.24 -1.24 -9.44
C PHE A 24 5.28 -1.74 -8.44
N ASP A 25 6.27 -0.93 -8.08
CA ASP A 25 7.23 -1.26 -7.02
C ASP A 25 6.52 -1.46 -5.69
N ALA A 26 5.57 -0.58 -5.34
CA ALA A 26 4.76 -0.74 -4.13
C ALA A 26 3.94 -2.03 -4.17
N LEU A 27 3.31 -2.35 -5.30
CA LEU A 27 2.50 -3.56 -5.50
C LEU A 27 3.32 -4.84 -5.67
N ALA A 28 4.61 -4.77 -6.00
CA ALA A 28 5.44 -5.96 -6.20
C ALA A 28 5.58 -6.82 -4.92
N VAL A 29 5.46 -6.21 -3.74
CA VAL A 29 5.60 -6.90 -2.45
C VAL A 29 4.25 -7.42 -1.97
N ASP A 30 4.13 -8.75 -1.82
CA ASP A 30 2.91 -9.46 -1.38
C ASP A 30 2.31 -8.88 -0.08
N ARG A 31 3.19 -8.57 0.88
CA ARG A 31 2.78 -7.99 2.15
C ARG A 31 2.10 -6.64 1.97
N ARG A 32 2.64 -5.76 1.12
CA ARG A 32 2.07 -4.43 0.87
C ARG A 32 0.73 -4.52 0.15
N ARG A 33 0.60 -5.43 -0.83
CA ARG A 33 -0.69 -5.75 -1.47
C ARG A 33 -1.73 -6.16 -0.44
N THR A 34 -1.34 -6.99 0.52
CA THR A 34 -2.25 -7.46 1.57
C THR A 34 -2.70 -6.35 2.49
N VAL A 35 -1.80 -5.47 2.91
CA VAL A 35 -2.16 -4.29 3.69
C VAL A 35 -3.17 -3.43 2.93
N LEU A 36 -2.94 -3.17 1.64
CA LEU A 36 -3.85 -2.37 0.82
C LEU A 36 -5.22 -3.04 0.67
N LEU A 37 -5.26 -4.35 0.40
CA LEU A 37 -6.50 -5.12 0.34
C LEU A 37 -7.28 -5.05 1.65
N GLU A 38 -6.62 -5.27 2.80
CA GLU A 38 -7.26 -5.23 4.12
C GLU A 38 -7.83 -3.83 4.45
N LEU A 39 -7.19 -2.76 3.97
CA LEU A 39 -7.68 -1.39 4.12
C LEU A 39 -8.87 -1.10 3.20
N VAL A 40 -8.84 -1.57 1.96
CA VAL A 40 -9.93 -1.42 0.98
C VAL A 40 -11.15 -2.25 1.39
N GLU A 41 -10.96 -3.51 1.76
CA GLU A 41 -12.02 -4.43 2.18
C GLU A 41 -12.75 -3.92 3.42
N ARG A 42 -12.02 -3.36 4.40
CA ARG A 42 -12.65 -2.79 5.60
C ARG A 42 -13.22 -1.40 5.39
N GLY A 43 -12.72 -0.63 4.42
CA GLY A 43 -13.20 0.71 4.08
C GLY A 43 -13.10 1.74 5.22
N ALA A 44 -12.25 1.47 6.22
CA ALA A 44 -12.10 2.29 7.42
C ALA A 44 -10.65 2.29 7.92
N PRO A 45 -10.21 3.32 8.66
CA PRO A 45 -8.85 3.35 9.21
C PRO A 45 -8.59 2.20 10.18
N LEU A 46 -7.48 1.48 9.98
CA LEU A 46 -7.05 0.37 10.82
C LEU A 46 -5.78 0.71 11.58
N SER A 47 -5.65 0.19 12.81
CA SER A 47 -4.40 0.31 13.56
C SER A 47 -3.30 -0.54 12.95
N VAL A 48 -2.05 -0.14 13.15
CA VAL A 48 -0.90 -0.95 12.73
C VAL A 48 -0.93 -2.35 13.36
N ASP A 49 -1.37 -2.46 14.61
CA ASP A 49 -1.54 -3.76 15.28
C ASP A 49 -2.53 -4.67 14.53
N ALA A 50 -3.72 -4.15 14.17
CA ALA A 50 -4.73 -4.92 13.45
C ALA A 50 -4.27 -5.31 12.05
N LEU A 51 -3.50 -4.45 11.38
CA LEU A 51 -2.88 -4.76 10.09
C LEU A 51 -1.82 -5.86 10.23
N ALA A 52 -0.99 -5.81 11.26
CA ALA A 52 0.01 -6.85 11.52
C ALA A 52 -0.65 -8.20 11.76
N GLU A 53 -1.70 -8.24 12.58
CA GLU A 53 -2.48 -9.46 12.82
C GLU A 53 -3.09 -10.01 11.53
N ALA A 54 -3.79 -9.17 10.75
CA ALA A 54 -4.44 -9.61 9.51
C ALA A 54 -3.42 -10.12 8.45
N VAL A 55 -2.28 -9.44 8.32
CA VAL A 55 -1.20 -9.87 7.43
C VAL A 55 -0.58 -11.19 7.91
N PHE A 56 -0.37 -11.36 9.21
CA PHE A 56 0.15 -12.59 9.80
C PHE A 56 -0.83 -13.76 9.63
N GLU A 57 -2.13 -13.54 9.79
CA GLU A 57 -3.16 -14.55 9.54
C GLU A 57 -3.19 -15.01 8.08
N ARG A 58 -2.98 -14.08 7.13
CA ARG A 58 -3.06 -14.38 5.69
C ARG A 58 -1.79 -15.04 5.13
N HIS A 59 -0.61 -14.61 5.55
CA HIS A 59 0.67 -15.11 5.02
C HIS A 59 1.38 -16.10 5.93
N GLY A 60 0.88 -16.26 7.15
CA GLY A 60 1.63 -16.90 8.21
C GLY A 60 2.84 -16.05 8.62
N PRO A 61 3.78 -16.62 9.38
CA PRO A 61 5.09 -16.01 9.54
C PRO A 61 5.70 -15.81 8.14
N GLY A 62 5.99 -14.56 7.77
CA GLY A 62 6.67 -14.29 6.50
C GLY A 62 7.92 -15.17 6.35
N ALA A 63 8.27 -15.53 5.11
CA ALA A 63 9.41 -16.41 4.82
C ALA A 63 10.75 -15.94 5.42
N ASP A 64 10.85 -14.65 5.76
CA ASP A 64 12.03 -14.00 6.34
C ASP A 64 11.98 -13.85 7.88
N ALA A 65 10.91 -14.30 8.55
CA ALA A 65 10.79 -14.20 10.01
C ALA A 65 11.39 -15.44 10.70
N PRO A 66 12.50 -15.31 11.47
CA PRO A 66 13.10 -16.44 12.18
C PRO A 66 12.22 -17.02 13.32
N HIS A 67 11.02 -16.48 13.56
CA HIS A 67 10.15 -16.79 14.69
C HIS A 67 8.74 -17.16 14.22
N ALA A 68 8.66 -18.32 13.56
CA ALA A 68 7.54 -18.77 12.76
C ALA A 68 6.20 -18.98 13.49
N GLU A 69 6.16 -19.06 14.82
CA GLU A 69 4.94 -19.50 15.53
C GLU A 69 4.70 -18.76 16.86
N SER A 70 5.12 -17.49 16.98
CA SER A 70 5.01 -16.76 18.25
C SER A 70 4.54 -15.33 18.08
N THR A 71 3.99 -14.76 19.16
CA THR A 71 3.66 -13.34 19.33
C THR A 71 4.80 -12.41 18.90
N ALA A 72 6.06 -12.88 19.00
CA ALA A 72 7.24 -12.20 18.50
C ALA A 72 7.22 -11.93 16.99
N GLY A 73 6.62 -12.81 16.19
CA GLY A 73 6.49 -12.61 14.74
C GLY A 73 5.53 -11.47 14.38
N ILE A 74 4.41 -11.36 15.10
CA ILE A 74 3.45 -10.25 14.93
C ILE A 74 4.08 -8.92 15.35
N GLU A 75 4.83 -8.89 16.46
CA GLU A 75 5.54 -7.67 16.89
C GLU A 75 6.61 -7.23 15.87
N CYS A 76 7.40 -8.16 15.33
CA CYS A 76 8.35 -7.84 14.25
C CYS A 76 7.63 -7.28 13.02
N LEU A 77 6.53 -7.91 12.61
CA LEU A 77 5.73 -7.47 11.47
C LEU A 77 5.14 -6.07 11.68
N ARG A 78 4.64 -5.79 12.88
CA ARG A 78 4.15 -4.46 13.27
C ARG A 78 5.25 -3.40 13.18
N ILE A 79 6.47 -3.70 13.66
CA ILE A 79 7.63 -2.80 13.55
C ILE A 79 7.96 -2.53 12.07
N GLU A 80 7.99 -3.57 11.24
CA GLU A 80 8.23 -3.42 9.80
C GLU A 80 7.14 -2.61 9.11
N LEU A 81 5.86 -2.87 9.43
CA LEU A 81 4.75 -2.10 8.88
C LEU A 81 4.86 -0.63 9.26
N TYR A 82 5.12 -0.33 10.53
CA TYR A 82 5.22 1.04 11.04
C TYR A 82 6.39 1.81 10.42
N HIS A 83 7.58 1.20 10.35
CA HIS A 83 8.81 1.90 9.98
C HIS A 83 9.18 1.80 8.49
N VAL A 84 8.66 0.80 7.78
CA VAL A 84 9.08 0.50 6.40
C VAL A 84 7.91 0.54 5.44
N ASP A 85 6.88 -0.27 5.65
CA ASP A 85 5.86 -0.44 4.61
C ASP A 85 4.86 0.71 4.56
N LEU A 86 4.30 1.13 5.71
CA LEU A 86 3.32 2.23 5.74
C LEU A 86 3.93 3.56 5.28
N PRO A 87 5.16 3.96 5.70
CA PRO A 87 5.79 5.17 5.18
C PRO A 87 6.05 5.11 3.67
N LYS A 88 6.45 3.95 3.13
CA LYS A 88 6.65 3.77 1.67
C LYS A 88 5.33 3.83 0.90
N LEU A 89 4.28 3.20 1.43
CA LEU A 89 2.94 3.26 0.83
C LEU A 89 2.36 4.68 0.88
N ALA A 90 2.64 5.43 1.96
CA ALA A 90 2.24 6.83 2.08
C ALA A 90 3.00 7.73 1.10
N ALA A 91 4.29 7.48 0.87
CA ALA A 91 5.07 8.19 -0.13
C ALA A 91 4.53 8.01 -1.56
N ALA A 92 3.95 6.84 -1.86
CA ALA A 92 3.28 6.55 -3.13
C ALA A 92 1.81 7.01 -3.20
N ASP A 93 1.31 7.71 -2.16
CA ASP A 93 -0.08 8.14 -2.02
C ASP A 93 -1.11 6.99 -2.04
N LEU A 94 -0.72 5.81 -1.55
CA LEU A 94 -1.59 4.62 -1.48
C LEU A 94 -2.28 4.50 -0.11
N VAL A 95 -1.62 4.97 0.94
CA VAL A 95 -2.22 5.01 2.27
C VAL A 95 -2.06 6.38 2.89
N ALA A 96 -3.10 6.84 3.58
CA ALA A 96 -2.97 7.92 4.55
C ALA A 96 -2.61 7.27 5.89
N PHE A 97 -1.36 7.47 6.31
CA PHE A 97 -0.84 6.97 7.57
C PHE A 97 -0.70 8.11 8.59
N ASP A 98 -1.33 7.92 9.75
CA ASP A 98 -1.25 8.82 10.91
C ASP A 98 -0.35 8.19 11.97
N GLU A 99 0.84 8.77 12.15
CA GLU A 99 1.84 8.33 13.13
C GLU A 99 1.39 8.57 14.59
N GLU A 100 0.56 9.58 14.85
CA GLU A 100 0.09 9.92 16.20
C GLU A 100 -0.92 8.88 16.68
N THR A 101 -1.87 8.52 15.82
CA THR A 101 -2.89 7.51 16.14
C THR A 101 -2.48 6.09 15.77
N GLN A 102 -1.35 5.94 15.06
CA GLN A 102 -0.85 4.68 14.50
C GLN A 102 -1.91 3.97 13.64
N ARG A 103 -2.59 4.73 12.78
CA ARG A 103 -3.64 4.21 11.90
C ARG A 103 -3.33 4.48 10.45
N ALA A 104 -3.66 3.52 9.60
CA ALA A 104 -3.60 3.67 8.16
C ALA A 104 -5.01 3.55 7.56
N SER A 105 -5.25 4.28 6.48
CA SER A 105 -6.46 4.21 5.66
C SER A 105 -6.09 4.20 4.19
N ALA A 106 -6.89 3.52 3.36
CA ALA A 106 -6.70 3.58 1.91
C ALA A 106 -7.03 4.98 1.40
N THR A 107 -6.21 5.49 0.49
CA THR A 107 -6.50 6.74 -0.23
C THR A 107 -7.47 6.49 -1.38
N GLU A 108 -7.92 7.59 -2.01
CA GLU A 108 -8.72 7.50 -3.25
C GLU A 108 -7.96 6.80 -4.38
N ARG A 109 -6.64 6.98 -4.47
CA ARG A 109 -5.77 6.31 -5.45
C ARG A 109 -5.78 4.79 -5.27
N THR A 110 -5.73 4.32 -4.02
CA THR A 110 -5.84 2.88 -3.73
C THR A 110 -7.24 2.36 -3.99
N ALA A 111 -8.29 3.11 -3.66
CA ALA A 111 -9.66 2.71 -4.00
C ALA A 111 -9.87 2.61 -5.53
N ALA A 112 -9.33 3.55 -6.31
CA ALA A 112 -9.36 3.50 -7.77
C ALA A 112 -8.57 2.31 -8.36
N SER A 113 -7.53 1.87 -7.65
CA SER A 113 -6.70 0.72 -8.04
C SER A 113 -7.15 -0.61 -7.42
N ALA A 114 -8.31 -0.65 -6.76
CA ALA A 114 -8.81 -1.83 -6.07
C ALA A 114 -9.06 -3.02 -7.00
N GLU A 115 -9.57 -2.77 -8.22
CA GLU A 115 -9.77 -3.83 -9.22
C GLU A 115 -8.43 -4.47 -9.66
N LEU A 116 -7.36 -3.66 -9.74
CA LEU A 116 -6.01 -4.15 -10.02
C LEU A 116 -5.48 -5.00 -8.87
N LEU A 117 -5.73 -4.59 -7.62
CA LEU A 117 -5.34 -5.34 -6.43
C LEU A 117 -6.04 -6.71 -6.34
N ASP A 118 -7.35 -6.77 -6.63
CA ASP A 118 -8.12 -8.03 -6.61
C ASP A 118 -7.61 -9.03 -7.67
N GLY A 119 -7.18 -8.52 -8.83
CA GLY A 119 -6.54 -9.35 -9.87
C GLY A 119 -5.15 -9.90 -9.52
N LEU A 120 -4.50 -9.38 -8.46
CA LEU A 120 -3.17 -9.78 -7.99
C LEU A 120 -3.21 -10.67 -6.73
N ARG A 121 -4.39 -11.15 -6.36
CA ARG A 121 -4.64 -12.05 -5.23
C ARG A 121 -4.18 -13.48 -5.49
#